data_AF-A0ABD1FGQ9-F1
#
_entry.id   AF-A0ABD1FGQ9-F1
#
_cell.length_a   1.000
_cell.length_b   1.000
_cell.length_c   1.000
_cell.angle_alpha   90.00
_cell.angle_beta   90.00
_cell.angle_gamma   90.00
#
_symmetry.space_group_name_H-M   'P 1'
#
loop_
_entity.id
_entity.type
_entity.pdbx_description
1 polymer ?
#
loop_
_entity_poly.entity_id
_entity_poly.type
_entity_poly.pdbx_seq_one_letter_code
_entity_poly.pdbx_strand_id
1 'polypeptide(L)'
;MASVTLLLVFLVKLLIFQPAEGTCDRSSILLGAEEVCWSATVKISDRIQYTTKSVLNFAKEKLGLGSEEPFHPQQCDYYECIFKEMKMLNENGYPNYDKMIEWIDNNVIYNHAKIQYDKIRDCNAALTASIVSDKYFSGDLIPHNEDERLQTKCDVAMEFMKCIASNGTECVIFTYP
;
A
#
# COMPACT_ATOMS: atom_id res chain seq x y z
N MET A 1 11.38 16.88 54.59
CA MET A 1 10.47 15.78 54.19
C MET A 1 9.62 16.06 52.95
N ALA A 2 9.76 17.20 52.25
CA ALA A 2 8.95 17.53 51.06
C ALA A 2 9.56 17.08 49.70
N SER A 3 10.82 16.63 49.69
CA SER A 3 11.56 16.31 48.45
C SER A 3 11.25 14.91 47.89
N VAL A 4 10.91 13.95 48.75
CA VAL A 4 10.65 12.56 48.34
C VAL A 4 9.28 12.41 47.67
N THR A 5 8.27 13.17 48.14
CA THR A 5 6.92 13.18 47.58
C THR A 5 6.85 13.79 46.18
N LEU A 6 7.64 14.84 45.91
CA LEU A 6 7.70 15.46 44.58
C LEU A 6 8.34 14.53 43.55
N LEU A 7 9.39 13.80 43.95
CA LEU A 7 10.09 12.84 43.09
C LEU A 7 9.18 11.64 42.73
N LEU A 8 8.40 11.14 43.69
CA LEU A 8 7.41 10.08 43.47
C LEU A 8 6.29 10.52 42.53
N VAL A 9 5.78 11.75 42.66
CA VAL A 9 4.75 12.27 41.73
C VAL A 9 5.31 12.46 40.32
N PHE A 10 6.58 12.88 40.19
CA PHE A 10 7.24 13.00 38.89
C PHE A 10 7.48 11.64 38.22
N LEU A 11 7.92 10.64 38.99
CA LEU A 11 8.11 9.26 38.53
C LEU A 11 6.78 8.59 38.14
N VAL A 12 5.70 8.83 38.89
CA VAL A 12 4.36 8.34 38.55
C VAL A 12 3.84 9.00 37.27
N LYS A 13 4.09 10.29 37.04
CA LYS A 13 3.74 10.95 35.77
C LYS A 13 4.59 10.44 34.58
N LEU A 14 5.85 10.10 34.80
CA LEU A 14 6.72 9.47 33.80
C LEU A 14 6.30 8.04 33.45
N LEU A 15 5.70 7.31 34.39
CA LEU A 15 5.17 5.95 34.16
C LEU A 15 3.77 5.93 33.52
N ILE A 16 3.00 7.03 33.63
CA ILE A 16 1.68 7.16 32.99
C ILE A 16 1.80 7.65 31.53
N PHE A 17 2.88 8.36 31.18
CA PHE A 17 3.23 8.67 29.79
C PHE A 17 4.06 7.54 29.17
N GLN A 18 3.51 6.33 29.10
CA GLN A 18 3.91 5.43 28.03
C GLN A 18 3.19 5.91 26.77
N PRO A 19 3.89 6.26 25.67
CA PRO A 19 3.24 6.42 24.39
C PRO A 19 2.71 5.04 23.99
N ALA A 20 1.47 4.74 24.34
CA ALA A 20 0.72 3.64 23.76
C ALA A 20 0.18 4.08 22.40
N GLU A 21 1.06 4.48 21.49
CA GLU A 21 0.68 4.84 20.12
C GLU A 21 1.75 4.28 19.18
N GLY A 22 1.55 3.03 18.75
CA GLY A 22 2.14 2.56 17.50
C GLY A 22 1.43 3.28 16.38
N THR A 23 1.94 4.45 16.00
CA THR A 23 1.36 5.23 14.92
C THR A 23 1.42 4.40 13.63
N CYS A 24 0.28 4.25 12.96
CA CYS A 24 0.23 3.67 11.63
C CYS A 24 0.77 4.66 10.60
N ASP A 25 2.05 4.99 10.71
CA ASP A 25 2.69 5.85 9.74
C ASP A 25 3.24 4.98 8.61
N ARG A 26 2.85 5.34 7.39
CA ARG A 26 3.41 4.73 6.17
C ARG A 26 4.89 5.09 6.08
N SER A 27 5.73 4.11 5.74
CA SER A 27 7.18 4.34 5.60
C SER A 27 7.46 5.49 4.63
N SER A 28 8.38 6.38 5.02
CA SER A 28 8.83 7.49 4.17
C SER A 28 9.43 7.03 2.84
N ILE A 29 9.97 5.81 2.81
CA ILE A 29 10.50 5.19 1.58
C ILE A 29 9.36 4.88 0.60
N LEU A 30 8.24 4.33 1.09
CA LEU A 30 7.07 4.04 0.27
C LEU A 30 6.44 5.34 -0.25
N LEU A 31 6.27 6.34 0.62
CA LEU A 31 5.73 7.64 0.23
C LEU A 31 6.59 8.34 -0.82
N GLY A 32 7.92 8.26 -0.70
CA GLY A 32 8.85 8.80 -1.70
C GLY A 32 8.74 8.09 -3.04
N ALA A 33 8.61 6.76 -3.05
CA ALA A 33 8.40 5.99 -4.28
C ALA A 33 7.07 6.35 -4.96
N GLU A 34 5.99 6.49 -4.20
CA GLU A 34 4.67 6.93 -4.71
C GLU A 34 4.75 8.33 -5.33
N GLU A 35 5.43 9.28 -4.69
CA GLU A 35 5.60 10.63 -5.23
C GLU A 35 6.38 10.61 -6.56
N VAL A 36 7.49 9.89 -6.62
CA VAL A 36 8.30 9.73 -7.84
C VAL A 36 7.45 9.13 -8.96
N CYS A 37 6.77 8.02 -8.69
CA CYS A 37 5.97 7.31 -9.69
C CYS A 37 4.74 8.09 -10.12
N TRP A 38 4.09 8.81 -9.21
CA TRP A 38 3.03 9.74 -9.55
C TRP A 38 3.54 10.88 -10.45
N SER A 39 4.74 11.39 -10.15
CA SER A 39 5.37 12.47 -10.89
C SER A 39 5.81 12.04 -12.31
N ALA A 40 6.14 10.76 -12.51
CA ALA A 40 6.61 10.21 -13.78
C ALA A 40 5.47 9.69 -14.67
N THR A 41 4.46 9.04 -14.09
CA THR A 41 3.50 8.22 -14.84
C THR A 41 2.18 8.94 -15.13
N VAL A 42 1.75 9.88 -14.29
CA VAL A 42 0.49 10.60 -14.53
C VAL A 42 0.72 11.73 -15.52
N LYS A 43 0.16 11.60 -16.73
CA LYS A 43 0.16 12.65 -17.76
C LYS A 43 -0.44 13.94 -17.19
N ILE A 44 0.07 15.10 -17.63
CA ILE A 44 -0.45 16.42 -17.19
C ILE A 44 -1.97 16.51 -17.38
N SER A 45 -2.52 15.92 -18.45
CA SER A 45 -3.96 15.81 -18.69
C SER A 45 -4.72 15.11 -17.57
N ASP A 46 -4.16 14.03 -17.04
CA ASP A 46 -4.79 13.16 -16.07
C ASP A 46 -4.70 13.80 -14.66
N ARG A 47 -3.63 14.56 -14.40
CA ARG A 47 -3.52 15.44 -13.21
C ARG A 47 -4.55 16.57 -13.24
N ILE A 48 -4.75 17.18 -14.40
CA ILE A 48 -5.77 18.22 -14.57
C ILE A 48 -7.15 17.61 -14.33
N GLN A 49 -7.46 16.46 -14.95
CA GLN A 49 -8.74 15.78 -14.75
C GLN A 49 -8.97 15.39 -13.29
N TYR A 50 -7.96 14.85 -12.59
CA TYR A 50 -8.03 14.57 -11.16
C TYR A 50 -8.36 15.82 -10.34
N THR A 51 -7.62 16.91 -10.57
CA THR A 51 -7.82 18.19 -9.87
C THR A 51 -9.21 18.75 -10.15
N THR A 52 -9.66 18.73 -11.40
CA THR A 52 -11.01 19.18 -11.78
C THR A 52 -12.09 18.36 -11.09
N LYS A 53 -11.93 17.03 -11.02
CA LYS A 53 -12.91 16.16 -10.35
C LYS A 53 -12.91 16.33 -8.84
N SER A 54 -11.75 16.55 -8.22
CA SER A 54 -11.63 16.87 -6.78
C SER A 54 -12.32 18.19 -6.44
N VAL A 55 -12.09 19.25 -7.23
CA VAL A 55 -12.79 20.54 -7.08
C VAL A 55 -14.30 20.38 -7.30
N LEU A 56 -14.71 19.58 -8.29
CA LEU A 56 -16.11 19.31 -8.57
C LEU A 56 -16.78 18.54 -7.43
N ASN A 57 -16.11 17.53 -6.85
CA ASN A 57 -16.62 16.77 -5.71
C ASN A 57 -16.72 17.65 -4.46
N PHE A 58 -15.72 18.50 -4.19
CA PHE A 58 -15.80 19.49 -3.12
C PHE A 58 -17.00 20.43 -3.31
N ALA A 59 -17.25 20.90 -4.53
CA ALA A 59 -18.41 21.74 -4.84
C ALA A 59 -19.74 20.99 -4.67
N LYS A 60 -19.82 19.73 -5.13
CA LYS A 60 -21.00 18.87 -4.96
C LYS A 60 -21.33 18.66 -3.48
N GLU A 61 -20.34 18.35 -2.65
CA GLU A 61 -20.52 18.20 -1.20
C GLU A 61 -21.03 19.48 -0.55
N LYS A 62 -20.51 20.65 -0.94
CA LYS A 62 -21.01 21.95 -0.46
C LYS A 62 -22.43 22.26 -0.89
N LEU A 63 -22.88 21.68 -2.00
CA LEU A 63 -24.24 21.83 -2.52
C LEU A 63 -25.20 20.72 -2.04
N GLY A 64 -24.75 19.81 -1.16
CA GLY A 64 -25.56 18.68 -0.70
C GLY A 64 -25.85 17.64 -1.77
N LEU A 65 -25.05 17.62 -2.84
CA LEU A 65 -25.09 16.62 -3.89
C LEU A 65 -24.10 15.50 -3.55
N GLY A 66 -24.47 14.24 -3.84
CA GLY A 66 -23.56 13.12 -3.67
C GLY A 66 -22.26 13.33 -4.44
N SER A 67 -21.12 13.06 -3.81
CA SER A 67 -19.82 13.03 -4.48
C SER A 67 -19.70 11.77 -5.34
N GLU A 68 -19.01 11.89 -6.47
CA GLU A 68 -18.63 10.71 -7.26
C GLU A 68 -17.32 10.13 -6.69
N GLU A 69 -17.07 8.83 -6.90
CA GLU A 69 -15.78 8.25 -6.54
C GLU A 69 -14.61 9.03 -7.18
N PRO A 70 -13.49 9.20 -6.44
CA PRO A 70 -12.33 9.88 -6.99
C PRO A 70 -11.87 9.17 -8.26
N PHE A 71 -11.47 9.95 -9.26
CA PHE A 71 -10.83 9.38 -10.44
C PHE A 71 -9.45 8.89 -10.03
N HIS A 72 -9.20 7.59 -10.07
CA HIS A 72 -7.88 7.03 -9.82
C HIS A 72 -7.26 6.60 -11.15
N PRO A 73 -6.49 7.47 -11.84
CA PRO A 73 -5.73 7.06 -13.02
C PRO A 73 -4.48 6.31 -12.57
N GLN A 74 -4.62 5.28 -11.72
CA GLN A 74 -3.50 4.46 -11.29
C GLN A 74 -3.41 3.29 -12.28
N GLN A 75 -2.83 3.61 -13.44
CA GLN A 75 -2.52 2.64 -14.48
C GLN A 75 -1.50 1.63 -13.95
N CYS A 76 -1.43 0.44 -14.53
CA CYS A 76 -0.53 -0.60 -14.06
C CYS A 76 0.95 -0.13 -13.98
N ASP A 77 1.34 0.82 -14.84
CA ASP A 77 2.68 1.40 -14.91
C ASP A 77 3.06 2.13 -13.61
N TYR A 78 2.08 2.68 -12.90
CA TYR A 78 2.29 3.35 -11.61
C TYR A 78 2.74 2.33 -10.55
N TYR A 79 2.06 1.18 -10.48
CA TYR A 79 2.39 0.14 -9.51
C TYR A 79 3.67 -0.59 -9.86
N GLU A 80 3.91 -0.87 -11.13
CA GLU A 80 5.20 -1.40 -11.59
C GLU A 80 6.35 -0.45 -11.21
N CYS A 81 6.15 0.87 -11.40
CA CYS A 81 7.12 1.87 -10.97
C CYS A 81 7.39 1.81 -9.46
N ILE A 82 6.36 1.70 -8.61
CA ILE A 82 6.56 1.61 -7.15
C ILE A 82 7.43 0.41 -6.80
N PHE A 83 7.10 -0.78 -7.31
CA PHE A 83 7.91 -1.98 -7.02
C PHE A 83 9.35 -1.83 -7.55
N LYS A 84 9.54 -1.12 -8.66
CA LYS A 84 10.88 -0.85 -9.20
C LYS A 84 11.68 0.11 -8.31
N GLU A 85 11.10 1.23 -7.89
CA GLU A 85 11.74 2.21 -7.00
C GLU A 85 12.06 1.61 -5.63
N MET A 86 11.17 0.77 -5.11
CA MET A 86 11.37 0.01 -3.87
C MET A 86 12.32 -1.19 -4.05
N LYS A 87 12.79 -1.45 -5.27
CA LYS A 87 13.67 -2.57 -5.65
C LYS A 87 13.08 -3.96 -5.39
N MET A 88 11.77 -4.06 -5.29
CA MET A 88 11.01 -5.27 -4.95
C MET A 88 10.71 -6.17 -6.15
N LEU A 89 11.25 -5.90 -7.33
CA LEU A 89 11.10 -6.78 -8.50
C LEU A 89 12.25 -7.80 -8.58
N ASN A 90 11.94 -8.99 -9.11
CA ASN A 90 12.93 -10.01 -9.47
C ASN A 90 13.54 -9.70 -10.86
N GLU A 91 14.50 -10.53 -11.30
CA GLU A 91 15.17 -10.36 -12.60
C GLU A 91 14.21 -10.45 -13.80
N ASN A 92 13.09 -11.16 -13.62
CA ASN A 92 12.04 -11.29 -14.62
C ASN A 92 11.04 -10.12 -14.58
N GLY A 93 11.17 -9.17 -13.65
CA GLY A 93 10.29 -8.01 -13.51
C GLY A 93 8.98 -8.28 -12.78
N TYR A 94 8.87 -9.39 -12.04
CA TYR A 94 7.72 -9.68 -11.18
C TYR A 94 8.01 -9.33 -9.71
N PRO A 95 6.99 -9.05 -8.88
CA PRO A 95 7.15 -8.90 -7.44
C PRO A 95 7.94 -10.04 -6.81
N ASN A 96 8.92 -9.70 -5.97
CA ASN A 96 9.84 -10.64 -5.33
C ASN A 96 9.53 -10.75 -3.83
N TYR A 97 9.16 -11.96 -3.41
CA TYR A 97 8.83 -12.27 -2.02
C TYR A 97 9.92 -11.82 -1.04
N ASP A 98 11.15 -12.32 -1.20
CA ASP A 98 12.23 -12.12 -0.23
C ASP A 98 12.55 -10.64 -0.03
N LYS A 99 12.59 -9.86 -1.11
CA LYS A 99 12.84 -8.41 -1.04
C LYS A 99 11.71 -7.65 -0.37
N MET A 100 10.47 -8.10 -0.52
CA MET A 100 9.34 -7.48 0.17
C MET A 100 9.37 -7.80 1.67
N ILE A 101 9.72 -9.03 2.05
CA ILE A 101 9.92 -9.41 3.45
C ILE A 101 11.05 -8.58 4.07
N GLU A 102 12.21 -8.50 3.40
CA GLU A 102 13.34 -7.68 3.83
C GLU A 102 12.93 -6.21 4.02
N TRP A 103 12.10 -5.66 3.13
CA TRP A 103 11.61 -4.30 3.29
C TRP A 103 10.69 -4.16 4.51
N ILE A 104 9.75 -5.09 4.73
CA ILE A 104 8.85 -5.06 5.90
C ILE A 104 9.66 -5.09 7.19
N ASP A 105 10.64 -6.00 7.30
CA ASP A 105 11.50 -6.16 8.49
C ASP A 105 12.19 -4.84 8.88
N ASN A 106 12.55 -4.03 7.87
CA ASN A 106 13.29 -2.79 8.05
C ASN A 106 12.40 -1.54 8.21
N ASN A 107 11.13 -1.58 7.77
CA ASN A 107 10.31 -0.39 7.59
C ASN A 107 8.95 -0.42 8.28
N VAL A 108 8.54 -1.57 8.81
CA VAL A 108 7.20 -1.76 9.38
C VAL A 108 7.31 -2.21 10.83
N ILE A 109 6.51 -1.59 11.70
CA ILE A 109 6.45 -1.98 13.12
C ILE A 109 5.94 -3.43 13.25
N TYR A 110 6.58 -4.22 14.11
CA TYR A 110 6.39 -5.67 14.25
C TYR A 110 4.91 -6.13 14.29
N ASN A 111 4.04 -5.42 15.00
CA ASN A 111 2.62 -5.80 15.12
C ASN A 111 1.87 -5.70 13.78
N HIS A 112 2.23 -4.74 12.92
CA HIS A 112 1.64 -4.59 11.58
C HIS A 112 2.35 -5.47 10.56
N ALA A 113 3.66 -5.72 10.75
CA ALA A 113 4.46 -6.57 9.89
C ALA A 113 3.88 -7.99 9.78
N LYS A 114 3.40 -8.57 10.90
CA LYS A 114 2.84 -9.92 10.90
C LYS A 114 1.68 -10.11 9.91
N ILE A 115 0.71 -9.19 9.92
CA ILE A 115 -0.46 -9.28 9.04
C ILE A 115 -0.02 -9.12 7.57
N GLN A 116 0.96 -8.25 7.32
CA GLN A 116 1.50 -8.04 6.00
C GLN A 116 2.28 -9.25 5.48
N TYR A 117 3.03 -9.96 6.33
CA TYR A 117 3.72 -11.20 5.93
C TYR A 117 2.75 -12.27 5.45
N ASP A 118 1.67 -12.50 6.22
CA ASP A 118 0.68 -13.51 5.84
C ASP A 118 0.06 -13.17 4.49
N LYS A 119 -0.26 -11.89 4.25
CA LYS A 119 -0.84 -11.45 2.99
C LYS A 119 0.13 -11.58 1.82
N ILE A 120 1.37 -11.10 1.97
CA ILE A 120 2.39 -11.22 0.93
C ILE A 120 2.69 -12.68 0.60
N ARG A 121 2.70 -13.57 1.61
CA ARG A 121 2.88 -15.00 1.40
C ARG A 121 1.75 -15.57 0.52
N ASP A 122 0.50 -15.26 0.84
CA ASP A 122 -0.65 -15.79 0.12
C ASP A 122 -0.71 -15.25 -1.32
N CYS A 123 -0.47 -13.94 -1.50
CA CYS A 123 -0.36 -13.31 -2.81
C CYS A 123 0.78 -13.91 -3.65
N ASN A 124 1.95 -14.13 -3.05
CA ASN A 124 3.10 -14.71 -3.74
C ASN A 124 2.88 -16.18 -4.12
N ALA A 125 2.21 -16.96 -3.28
CA ALA A 125 1.85 -18.33 -3.59
C ALA A 125 0.91 -18.39 -4.81
N ALA A 126 -0.12 -17.53 -4.83
CA ALA A 126 -1.04 -17.41 -5.96
C ALA A 126 -0.34 -16.92 -7.24
N LEU A 127 0.55 -15.93 -7.15
CA LEU A 127 1.35 -15.46 -8.28
C LEU A 127 2.26 -16.57 -8.83
N THR A 128 2.95 -17.31 -7.95
CA THR A 128 3.82 -18.42 -8.36
C THR A 128 3.02 -19.50 -9.07
N ALA A 129 1.84 -19.86 -8.54
CA ALA A 129 0.95 -20.82 -9.18
C ALA A 129 0.48 -20.34 -10.55
N SER A 130 0.14 -19.06 -10.70
CA SER A 130 -0.23 -18.43 -11.96
C SER A 130 0.91 -18.49 -12.99
N ILE A 131 2.14 -18.13 -12.61
CA ILE A 131 3.32 -18.19 -13.49
C ILE A 131 3.60 -19.63 -13.94
N VAL A 132 3.53 -20.62 -13.04
CA VAL A 132 3.80 -22.03 -13.35
C VAL A 132 2.71 -22.63 -14.25
N SER A 133 1.46 -22.22 -14.05
CA SER A 133 0.32 -22.71 -14.83
C SER A 133 0.04 -21.91 -16.09
N ASP A 134 0.79 -20.83 -16.34
CA ASP A 134 0.60 -19.89 -17.45
C ASP A 134 -0.83 -19.30 -17.47
N LYS A 135 -1.36 -19.01 -16.29
CA LYS A 135 -2.73 -18.50 -16.07
C LYS A 135 -2.72 -17.07 -15.53
N TYR A 136 -3.86 -16.39 -15.66
CA TYR A 136 -4.08 -15.07 -15.07
C TYR A 136 -3.93 -15.10 -13.53
N PHE A 137 -3.21 -14.12 -12.99
CA PHE A 137 -3.10 -13.83 -11.56
C PHE A 137 -4.10 -12.72 -11.18
N SER A 138 -5.02 -13.03 -10.27
CA SER A 138 -6.00 -12.09 -9.73
C SER A 138 -5.63 -11.65 -8.33
N GLY A 139 -5.61 -10.34 -8.11
CA GLY A 139 -5.33 -9.75 -6.81
C GLY A 139 -6.42 -10.01 -5.76
N ASP A 140 -7.64 -10.34 -6.20
CA ASP A 140 -8.73 -10.75 -5.31
C ASP A 140 -8.59 -12.21 -4.84
N LEU A 141 -7.60 -12.94 -5.35
CA LEU A 141 -7.38 -14.36 -5.10
C LEU A 141 -8.58 -15.24 -5.49
N ILE A 142 -9.37 -14.77 -6.47
CA ILE A 142 -10.52 -15.49 -7.01
C ILE A 142 -10.03 -16.38 -8.17
N PRO A 143 -10.45 -17.65 -8.27
CA PRO A 143 -10.17 -18.48 -9.42
C PRO A 143 -10.84 -17.88 -10.68
N HIS A 144 -10.06 -17.51 -11.69
CA HIS A 144 -10.59 -17.08 -12.99
C HIS A 144 -10.77 -18.27 -13.95
N ASN A 145 -11.81 -18.19 -14.79
CA ASN A 145 -12.03 -19.14 -15.88
C ASN A 145 -10.94 -19.01 -16.95
N GLU A 146 -10.63 -20.13 -17.60
CA GLU A 146 -9.40 -20.40 -18.36
C GLU A 146 -9.20 -19.60 -19.67
N ASP A 147 -10.05 -18.61 -19.96
CA ASP A 147 -10.06 -17.87 -21.23
C ASP A 147 -9.39 -16.47 -21.17
N GLU A 148 -8.78 -16.10 -20.04
CA GLU A 148 -8.16 -14.79 -19.87
C GLU A 148 -6.69 -14.75 -20.34
N ARG A 149 -6.37 -13.70 -21.10
CA ARG A 149 -5.06 -13.46 -21.75
C ARG A 149 -3.90 -13.47 -20.75
N LEU A 150 -2.73 -13.88 -21.24
CA LEU A 150 -1.43 -13.64 -20.63
C LEU A 150 -1.32 -12.17 -20.17
N GLN A 151 -1.12 -11.97 -18.87
CA GLN A 151 -0.92 -10.65 -18.29
C GLN A 151 0.46 -10.09 -18.64
N THR A 152 0.54 -8.79 -18.86
CA THR A 152 1.83 -8.12 -18.90
C THR A 152 2.42 -8.02 -17.48
N LYS A 153 3.72 -7.75 -17.36
CA LYS A 153 4.37 -7.56 -16.04
C LYS A 153 3.76 -6.40 -15.25
N CYS A 154 3.38 -5.36 -15.97
CA CYS A 154 2.66 -4.21 -15.49
C CYS A 154 1.33 -4.62 -14.83
N ASP A 155 0.50 -5.39 -15.56
CA ASP A 155 -0.78 -5.91 -15.04
C ASP A 155 -0.57 -6.77 -13.80
N VAL A 156 0.46 -7.63 -13.80
CA VAL A 156 0.80 -8.44 -12.63
C VAL A 156 1.19 -7.57 -11.43
N ALA A 157 1.96 -6.51 -11.62
CA ALA A 157 2.32 -5.58 -10.55
C ALA A 157 1.09 -4.89 -9.95
N MET A 158 0.15 -4.46 -10.80
CA MET A 158 -1.12 -3.87 -10.37
C MET A 158 -1.95 -4.85 -9.54
N GLU A 159 -2.20 -6.05 -10.07
CA GLU A 159 -2.97 -7.09 -9.36
C GLU A 159 -2.25 -7.53 -8.07
N PHE A 160 -0.92 -7.51 -8.04
CA PHE A 160 -0.18 -7.85 -6.84
C PHE A 160 -0.31 -6.75 -5.77
N MET A 161 -0.26 -5.48 -6.17
CA MET A 161 -0.55 -4.35 -5.29
C MET A 161 -1.96 -4.45 -4.71
N LYS A 162 -2.96 -4.76 -5.57
CA LYS A 162 -4.34 -5.01 -5.14
C LYS A 162 -4.40 -6.12 -4.09
N CYS A 163 -3.69 -7.22 -4.34
CA CYS A 163 -3.64 -8.34 -3.42
C CYS A 163 -3.09 -7.92 -2.04
N ILE A 164 -1.93 -7.28 -1.98
CA ILE A 164 -1.30 -6.91 -0.70
C ILE A 164 -2.03 -5.75 0.01
N ALA A 165 -2.76 -4.92 -0.74
CA ALA A 165 -3.62 -3.88 -0.20
C ALA A 165 -4.98 -4.40 0.27
N SER A 166 -5.41 -5.60 -0.16
CA SER A 166 -6.70 -6.20 0.22
C SER A 166 -6.67 -6.72 1.66
N ASN A 167 -6.68 -5.78 2.62
CA ASN A 167 -7.03 -5.99 4.01
C ASN A 167 -7.26 -4.63 4.67
N GLY A 168 -8.51 -4.38 5.09
CA GLY A 168 -8.89 -3.29 5.97
C GLY A 168 -8.40 -3.53 7.40
N THR A 169 -7.09 -3.59 7.58
CA THR A 169 -6.48 -3.38 8.91
C THR A 169 -6.67 -1.92 9.31
N GLU A 170 -6.73 -1.63 10.61
CA GLU A 170 -6.69 -0.24 11.10
C GLU A 170 -5.45 0.51 10.59
N CYS A 171 -4.39 -0.24 10.23
CA CYS A 171 -3.18 0.30 9.64
C CYS A 171 -2.98 -0.10 8.17
N VAL A 172 -3.17 0.84 7.25
CA VAL A 172 -3.02 0.63 5.81
C VAL A 172 -1.58 0.97 5.39
N ILE A 173 -0.82 -0.04 4.98
CA ILE A 173 0.57 0.14 4.50
C ILE A 173 0.59 0.37 3.00
N PHE A 174 0.06 -0.60 2.25
CA PHE A 174 -0.12 -0.51 0.80
C PHE A 174 -1.55 -0.05 0.50
N THR A 175 -1.69 0.89 -0.43
CA THR A 175 -2.98 1.43 -0.84
C THR A 175 -3.25 1.03 -2.29
N TYR A 176 -4.44 0.50 -2.52
CA TYR A 176 -4.99 0.24 -3.84
C TYR A 176 -6.45 0.72 -3.83
N PRO A 177 -6.88 1.55 -4.80
CA PRO A 177 -8.23 2.09 -4.89
C PRO A 177 -9.25 1.03 -5.31
#